data_AF-A0A7W0APF3-F1
#
_entry.id   AF-A0A7W0APF3-F1
#
_cell.length_a   1.000
_cell.length_b   1.000
_cell.length_c   1.000
_cell.angle_alpha   90.00
_cell.angle_beta   90.00
_cell.angle_gamma   90.00
#
_symmetry.space_group_name_H-M   'P 1'
#
loop_
_entity.id
_entity.type
_entity.pdbx_description
1 polymer ?
#
loop_
_entity_poly.entity_id
_entity_poly.type
_entity_poly.pdbx_seq_one_letter_code
_entity_poly.pdbx_strand_id
1 'polypeptide(L)'
;MNIAILGVGLIGGSIGLAARERAEEVEVVGFGRSPERLARAVELGAIHRAAGSLEEALAEAELCFCCGPVGALPEQVAGALAAARPGCGVTDVGSVKGELVEGLVDERFVG
;
A
#
# COMPACT_ATOMS: atom_id res chain seq x y z
N MET A 1 12.91 0.55 -7.42
CA MET A 1 11.48 0.96 -7.30
C MET A 1 11.02 0.80 -5.86
N ASN A 2 10.36 1.80 -5.30
CA ASN A 2 9.87 1.76 -3.91
C ASN A 2 8.35 1.62 -3.85
N ILE A 3 7.87 0.55 -3.22
CA ILE A 3 6.46 0.21 -3.10
C ILE A 3 6.01 0.27 -1.64
N ALA A 4 4.93 0.99 -1.37
CA ALA A 4 4.22 0.95 -0.10
C ALA A 4 3.02 0.00 -0.19
N ILE A 5 2.83 -0.82 0.83
CA ILE A 5 1.65 -1.70 0.98
C ILE A 5 0.95 -1.38 2.29
N LEU A 6 -0.21 -0.75 2.19
CA LEU A 6 -1.04 -0.40 3.33
C LEU A 6 -2.03 -1.54 3.58
N GLY A 7 -1.76 -2.40 4.55
CA GLY A 7 -2.53 -3.60 4.84
C GLY A 7 -1.90 -4.86 4.27
N VAL A 8 -0.95 -5.44 5.01
CA VAL A 8 -0.22 -6.65 4.59
C VAL A 8 -0.96 -7.92 5.01
N GLY A 9 -2.13 -8.13 4.40
CA GLY A 9 -2.92 -9.36 4.52
C GLY A 9 -2.61 -10.36 3.39
N LEU A 10 -3.61 -11.15 2.98
CA LEU A 10 -3.45 -12.06 1.84
C LEU A 10 -3.10 -11.29 0.55
N ILE A 11 -3.93 -10.33 0.15
CA ILE A 11 -3.73 -9.58 -1.10
C ILE A 11 -2.46 -8.72 -1.04
N GLY A 12 -2.28 -7.91 0.01
CA GLY A 12 -1.08 -7.11 0.17
C GLY A 12 0.20 -7.96 0.23
N GLY A 13 0.15 -9.11 0.90
CA GLY A 13 1.28 -10.05 0.94
C GLY A 13 1.60 -10.65 -0.43
N SER A 14 0.58 -11.07 -1.19
CA SER A 14 0.76 -11.56 -2.56
C SER A 14 1.35 -10.52 -3.50
N ILE A 15 0.92 -9.26 -3.41
CA ILE A 15 1.49 -8.16 -4.19
C ILE A 15 2.96 -7.96 -3.85
N GLY A 16 3.29 -7.93 -2.55
CA GLY A 16 4.67 -7.74 -2.10
C GLY A 16 5.60 -8.88 -2.54
N LEU A 17 5.15 -10.13 -2.44
CA LEU A 17 5.87 -11.30 -2.96
C LEU A 17 6.09 -11.20 -4.47
N ALA A 18 5.02 -10.88 -5.23
CA ALA A 18 5.09 -10.78 -6.68
C ALA A 18 6.00 -9.65 -7.15
N ALA A 19 5.99 -8.51 -6.44
CA ALA A 19 6.88 -7.39 -6.71
C ALA A 19 8.35 -7.79 -6.52
N ARG A 20 8.68 -8.45 -5.40
CA ARG A 20 10.04 -8.93 -5.12
C ARG A 20 10.53 -9.99 -6.09
N GLU A 21 9.62 -10.79 -6.64
CA GLU A 21 9.96 -11.80 -7.65
C GLU A 21 10.21 -11.20 -9.04
N ARG A 22 9.49 -10.13 -9.42
CA ARG A 22 9.42 -9.66 -10.81
C ARG A 22 10.14 -8.33 -11.07
N ALA A 23 10.34 -7.50 -10.06
CA ALA A 23 10.99 -6.21 -10.22
C ALA A 23 12.46 -6.29 -9.76
N GLU A 24 13.36 -5.85 -10.62
CA GLU A 24 14.76 -5.63 -10.26
C GLU A 24 14.85 -4.40 -9.34
N GLU A 25 15.69 -4.48 -8.31
CA GLU A 25 15.96 -3.38 -7.36
C GLU A 25 14.69 -2.78 -6.73
N VAL A 26 13.80 -3.63 -6.21
CA VAL A 26 12.57 -3.20 -5.52
C VAL A 26 12.74 -3.16 -4.00
N GLU A 27 12.25 -2.09 -3.37
CA GLU A 27 11.99 -2.05 -1.94
C GLU A 27 10.48 -2.07 -1.69
N VAL A 28 10.05 -2.84 -0.70
CA VAL A 28 8.64 -3.03 -0.35
C VAL A 28 8.47 -2.77 1.12
N VAL A 29 7.73 -1.72 1.46
CA VAL A 29 7.51 -1.27 2.84
C VAL A 29 6.05 -1.52 3.21
N GLY A 30 5.83 -2.29 4.27
CA GLY A 30 4.49 -2.61 4.75
C GLY A 30 4.06 -1.70 5.89
N PHE A 31 2.80 -1.26 5.88
CA PHE A 31 2.18 -0.56 7.01
C PHE A 31 0.85 -1.22 7.38
N GLY A 32 0.52 -1.23 8.67
CA GLY A 32 -0.72 -1.81 9.15
C GLY A 32 -0.84 -1.84 10.67
N ARG A 33 -2.04 -2.20 11.14
CA ARG A 33 -2.41 -2.13 12.56
C ARG A 33 -1.90 -3.29 13.43
N SER A 34 -1.42 -4.38 12.82
CA SER A 34 -1.02 -5.60 13.54
C SER A 34 0.48 -5.81 13.39
N PRO A 35 1.27 -5.50 14.44
CA PRO A 35 2.72 -5.73 14.43
C PRO A 35 3.09 -7.19 14.18
N GLU A 36 2.30 -8.14 14.71
CA GLU A 36 2.49 -9.58 14.49
C GLU A 36 2.38 -9.96 13.01
N ARG A 37 1.34 -9.48 12.31
CA ARG A 37 1.17 -9.75 10.87
C ARG A 37 2.29 -9.11 10.05
N LEU A 38 2.74 -7.92 10.43
CA LEU A 38 3.86 -7.24 9.76
C LEU A 38 5.18 -7.98 9.96
N ALA A 39 5.48 -8.43 11.19
CA ALA A 39 6.64 -9.26 11.47
C ALA A 39 6.61 -10.55 10.64
N ARG A 40 5.45 -11.23 10.60
CA ARG A 40 5.28 -12.42 9.77
C ARG A 40 5.46 -12.14 8.27
N ALA A 41 5.00 -11.00 7.79
CA ALA A 41 5.19 -10.60 6.39
C ALA A 41 6.66 -10.35 6.06
N VAL A 42 7.46 -9.81 6.97
CA VAL A 42 8.92 -9.70 6.81
C VAL A 42 9.55 -11.09 6.76
N GLU A 43 9.22 -11.99 7.69
CA GLU A 43 9.75 -13.36 7.73
C GLU A 43 9.46 -14.15 6.45
N LEU A 44 8.24 -13.99 5.91
CA LEU A 44 7.82 -14.63 4.66
C LEU A 44 8.42 -13.96 3.42
N GLY A 45 9.08 -12.81 3.58
CA GLY A 45 9.58 -12.02 2.47
C GLY A 45 8.47 -11.38 1.64
N ALA A 46 7.28 -11.14 2.19
CA ALA A 46 6.26 -10.35 1.50
C ALA A 46 6.61 -8.85 1.50
N ILE A 47 7.30 -8.37 2.53
CA ILE A 47 7.80 -7.00 2.63
C ILE A 47 9.26 -7.03 3.10
N HIS A 48 10.03 -5.99 2.80
CA HIS A 48 11.40 -5.84 3.27
C HIS A 48 11.45 -5.35 4.73
N ARG A 49 10.55 -4.41 5.08
CA ARG A 49 10.40 -3.91 6.45
C ARG A 49 8.97 -3.45 6.71
N ALA A 50 8.65 -3.34 7.99
CA ALA A 50 7.43 -2.71 8.48
C ALA A 50 7.72 -1.25 8.86
N ALA A 51 6.90 -0.32 8.38
CA ALA A 51 6.93 1.08 8.80
C ALA A 51 6.16 1.27 10.11
N GLY A 52 6.65 2.18 10.96
CA GLY A 52 6.00 2.59 12.21
C GLY A 52 4.88 3.62 12.02
N SER A 53 4.84 4.31 10.88
CA SER A 53 3.76 5.25 10.53
C SER A 53 3.41 5.21 9.05
N LEU A 54 2.29 5.86 8.69
CA LEU A 54 1.85 5.99 7.30
C LEU A 54 2.86 6.83 6.50
N GLU A 55 3.35 7.92 7.10
CA GLU A 55 4.34 8.82 6.51
C GLU A 55 5.66 8.10 6.25
N GLU A 56 6.12 7.28 7.19
CA GLU A 56 7.34 6.48 7.01
C GLU A 56 7.17 5.47 5.85
N ALA A 57 6.00 4.86 5.71
CA ALA A 57 5.71 3.92 4.63
C ALA A 57 5.74 4.60 3.25
N LEU A 58 5.31 5.87 3.18
CA LEU A 58 5.14 6.62 1.95
C LEU A 58 6.30 7.58 1.65
N ALA A 59 7.23 7.77 2.58
CA ALA A 59 8.32 8.74 2.50
C ALA A 59 9.13 8.61 1.21
N GLU A 60 9.39 7.36 0.78
CA GLU A 60 10.15 7.07 -0.43
C GLU A 60 9.33 6.34 -1.51
N ALA A 61 8.03 6.13 -1.29
CA ALA A 61 7.19 5.35 -2.19
C ALA A 61 6.96 6.05 -3.54
N GLU A 62 7.08 5.26 -4.61
CA GLU A 62 6.70 5.65 -5.98
C GLU A 62 5.32 5.08 -6.34
N LEU A 63 4.93 3.98 -5.69
CA LEU A 63 3.64 3.33 -5.84
C LEU A 63 3.11 2.84 -4.48
N CYS A 64 1.84 3.08 -4.20
CA CYS A 64 1.17 2.68 -2.98
C CYS A 64 -0.06 1.80 -3.28
N PHE A 65 -0.14 0.64 -2.64
CA PHE A 65 -1.30 -0.25 -2.68
C PHE A 65 -2.11 -0.15 -1.37
N CYS A 66 -3.36 0.29 -1.47
CA CYS A 66 -4.33 0.27 -0.38
C CYS A 66 -5.04 -1.09 -0.35
N CYS A 67 -4.68 -1.91 0.64
CA CYS A 67 -5.08 -3.32 0.75
C CYS A 67 -5.96 -3.60 1.98
N GLY A 68 -6.63 -2.58 2.51
CA GLY A 68 -7.59 -2.71 3.60
C GLY A 68 -8.91 -3.39 3.19
N PRO A 69 -9.78 -3.71 4.15
CA PRO A 69 -11.16 -4.11 3.87
C PRO A 69 -11.89 -3.02 3.06
N VAL A 70 -12.81 -3.41 2.19
CA VAL A 70 -13.51 -2.50 1.25
C VAL A 70 -14.04 -1.22 1.91
N GLY A 71 -14.72 -1.33 3.06
CA GLY A 71 -15.27 -0.16 3.76
C GLY A 71 -14.23 0.77 4.40
N ALA A 72 -12.96 0.38 4.47
CA ALA A 72 -11.87 1.20 4.98
C ALA A 72 -11.02 1.82 3.85
N LEU A 73 -11.23 1.38 2.60
CA LEU A 73 -10.40 1.82 1.48
C LEU A 73 -10.54 3.32 1.16
N PRO A 74 -11.73 3.98 1.23
CA PRO A 74 -11.82 5.41 0.96
C PRO A 74 -10.95 6.26 1.89
N GLU A 75 -11.01 6.03 3.20
CA GLU A 75 -10.16 6.74 4.17
C GLU A 75 -8.68 6.39 3.99
N GLN A 76 -8.38 5.14 3.68
CA GLN A 76 -7.01 4.68 3.47
C GLN A 76 -6.37 5.32 2.23
N VAL A 77 -7.12 5.42 1.13
CA VAL A 77 -6.69 6.08 -0.12
C VAL A 77 -6.52 7.58 0.12
N ALA A 78 -7.47 8.24 0.78
CA ALA A 78 -7.37 9.66 1.12
C ALA A 78 -6.14 9.96 1.99
N GLY A 79 -5.91 9.14 3.03
CA GLY A 79 -4.73 9.23 3.87
C GLY A 79 -3.43 9.00 3.09
N ALA A 80 -3.41 8.01 2.19
CA ALA A 80 -2.26 7.74 1.35
C ALA A 80 -1.94 8.92 0.43
N LEU A 81 -2.94 9.47 -0.26
CA LEU A 81 -2.76 10.63 -1.14
C LEU A 81 -2.29 11.89 -0.40
N ALA A 82 -2.73 12.07 0.84
CA ALA A 82 -2.31 13.20 1.68
C ALA A 82 -0.86 13.07 2.18
N ALA A 83 -0.42 11.86 2.52
CA ALA A 83 0.92 11.60 3.05
C ALA A 83 1.97 11.32 1.96
N ALA A 84 1.56 10.85 0.79
CA ALA A 84 2.45 10.49 -0.30
C ALA A 84 3.05 11.74 -0.97
N ARG A 85 4.29 11.60 -1.41
CA ARG A 85 4.99 12.64 -2.18
C ARG A 85 4.29 12.92 -3.52
N PRO A 86 4.47 14.12 -4.10
CA PRO A 86 4.09 14.36 -5.49
C PRO A 86 4.66 13.28 -6.41
N GLY A 87 3.85 12.80 -7.36
CA GLY A 87 4.25 11.76 -8.31
C GLY A 87 4.17 10.32 -7.80
N CYS A 88 3.88 10.07 -6.51
CA CYS A 88 3.59 8.73 -6.02
C CYS A 88 2.20 8.29 -6.48
N GLY A 89 2.13 7.21 -7.26
CA GLY A 89 0.85 6.62 -7.67
C GLY A 89 0.18 5.89 -6.49
N VAL A 90 -1.13 6.03 -6.37
CA VAL A 90 -1.93 5.34 -5.34
C VAL A 90 -3.00 4.50 -6.02
N THR A 91 -3.14 3.25 -5.61
CA THR A 91 -4.18 2.34 -6.12
C THR A 91 -4.77 1.50 -5.00
N ASP A 92 -5.97 0.97 -5.21
CA ASP A 92 -6.67 0.10 -4.28
C ASP A 92 -6.93 -1.29 -4.89
N VAL A 93 -7.23 -2.27 -4.04
CA VAL A 93 -7.51 -3.66 -4.45
C VAL A 93 -8.97 -4.07 -4.23
N GLY A 94 -9.83 -3.10 -3.93
CA GLY A 94 -11.26 -3.29 -3.69
C GLY A 94 -11.97 -3.84 -4.92
N SER A 95 -12.91 -4.76 -4.69
CA SER A 95 -13.74 -5.34 -5.75
C SER A 95 -14.87 -4.41 -6.21
N VAL A 96 -15.11 -3.33 -5.49
CA VAL A 96 -16.13 -2.31 -5.78
C VAL A 96 -15.48 -0.94 -5.76
N LYS A 97 -15.91 -0.06 -6.69
CA LYS A 97 -15.29 1.25 -6.89
C LYS A 97 -16.19 2.44 -6.64
N GLY A 98 -17.52 2.29 -6.67
CA GLY A 98 -18.49 3.38 -6.52
C GLY A 98 -18.12 4.39 -5.44
N GLU A 99 -18.24 4.02 -4.17
CA GLU A 99 -17.92 4.90 -3.03
C GLU A 99 -16.45 5.35 -2.95
N LEU A 100 -15.54 4.62 -3.61
CA LEU A 100 -14.11 4.88 -3.54
C LEU A 100 -13.68 5.96 -4.54
N VAL A 101 -14.25 5.95 -5.75
CA VAL A 101 -13.95 6.96 -6.79
C VAL A 101 -14.91 8.15 -6.72
N GLU A 102 -16.07 7.98 -6.08
CA GLU A 102 -17.06 9.05 -5.95
C GLU A 102 -16.49 10.23 -5.13
N GLY A 103 -16.23 11.35 -5.82
CA GLY A 103 -15.67 12.56 -5.21
C GLY A 103 -14.13 12.58 -5.12
N LEU A 104 -13.45 11.50 -5.51
CA LEU A 104 -11.98 11.47 -5.53
C LEU A 104 -11.47 11.99 -6.88
N VAL A 105 -10.90 13.20 -6.87
CA VAL A 105 -10.33 13.85 -8.07
C VAL A 105 -8.86 14.14 -7.80
N ASP A 106 -8.03 13.09 -7.79
CA ASP A 106 -6.57 13.19 -7.70
C ASP A 106 -5.96 12.35 -8.84
N GLU A 107 -5.13 12.98 -9.68
CA GLU A 107 -4.51 12.33 -10.84
C GLU A 107 -3.54 11.20 -10.47
N ARG A 108 -3.08 11.17 -9.21
CA ARG A 108 -2.21 10.12 -8.69
C ARG A 108 -2.98 8.83 -8.39
N PHE A 109 -4.32 8.91 -8.27
CA PHE A 109 -5.13 7.74 -7.93
C PHE A 109 -5.58 6.96 -9.17
N VAL A 110 -5.42 5.63 -9.13
CA VAL A 110 -5.90 4.69 -10.14
C VAL A 110 -6.74 3.62 -9.46
N GLY A 111 -8.04 3.55 -9.77
CA GLY A 111 -9.00 2.63 -9.14
C GLY A 111 -10.09 2.14 -10.07
#